data_AF-A0A967XW37-F1
#
_entry.id   AF-A0A967XW37-F1
#
_cell.length_a   1.000
_cell.length_b   1.000
_cell.length_c   1.000
_cell.angle_alpha   90.00
_cell.angle_beta   90.00
_cell.angle_gamma   90.00
#
_symmetry.space_group_name_H-M   'P 1'
#
loop_
_entity.id
_entity.type
_entity.pdbx_description
1 polymer ?
#
loop_
_entity_poly.entity_id
_entity_poly.type
_entity_poly.pdbx_seq_one_letter_code
_entity_poly.pdbx_strand_id
1 'polypeptide(L)'
;HPDYREVVLERIRQSQEEKRTTVPIEEKFIRMDGKLIDVEAAALPIRYGGVQATKVLIRDITERKQAEKALRESEERYRTLFLAAYDGIFLMEANRFVDCNP
;
A
#
# COMPACT_ATOMS: atom_id res chain seq x y z
N HIS A 1 10.29 -10.86 -4.16
CA HIS A 1 9.49 -11.78 -5.01
C HIS A 1 10.11 -11.83 -6.40
N PRO A 2 10.06 -12.95 -7.16
CA PRO A 2 10.68 -13.05 -8.49
C PRO A 2 10.35 -11.86 -9.40
N ASP A 3 9.08 -11.50 -9.49
CA ASP A 3 8.57 -10.40 -10.33
C ASP A 3 9.14 -9.01 -9.98
N TYR A 4 9.69 -8.84 -8.77
CA TYR A 4 10.21 -7.55 -8.29
C TYR A 4 11.74 -7.50 -8.27
N ARG A 5 12.44 -8.62 -8.57
CA ARG A 5 13.90 -8.69 -8.46
C ARG A 5 14.60 -7.68 -9.38
N GLU A 6 14.17 -7.59 -10.64
CA GLU A 6 14.77 -6.69 -11.63
C GLU A 6 14.58 -5.22 -11.25
N VAL A 7 13.34 -4.85 -10.89
CA VAL A 7 13.01 -3.49 -10.46
C VAL A 7 13.82 -3.07 -9.24
N VAL A 8 13.96 -3.95 -8.24
CA VAL A 8 14.74 -3.67 -7.02
C VAL A 8 16.22 -3.47 -7.35
N LEU A 9 16.81 -4.35 -8.18
CA LEU A 9 18.21 -4.24 -8.56
C LEU A 9 18.50 -2.95 -9.31
N GLU A 10 17.61 -2.57 -10.24
CA GLU A 10 17.73 -1.32 -10.98
C GLU A 10 17.63 -0.10 -10.06
N ARG A 11 16.67 -0.08 -9.12
CA ARG A 11 16.54 1.01 -8.15
C ARG A 11 17.75 1.14 -7.23
N ILE A 12 18.34 0.01 -6.83
CA ILE A 12 19.57 0.00 -6.03
C ILE A 12 20.73 0.62 -6.84
N ARG A 13 20.85 0.28 -8.13
CA ARG A 13 21.86 0.83 -9.03
C ARG A 13 21.68 2.35 -9.19
N GLN A 14 20.48 2.80 -9.55
CA GLN A 14 20.15 4.23 -9.70
C GLN A 14 20.45 5.03 -8.43
N SER A 15 20.09 4.50 -7.26
CA SER A 15 20.38 5.12 -5.97
C SER A 15 21.88 5.35 -5.74
N GLN A 16 22.71 4.38 -6.10
CA GLN A 16 24.17 4.46 -5.95
C GLN A 16 24.80 5.44 -6.95
N GLU A 17 24.36 5.40 -8.21
CA GLU A 17 24.85 6.28 -9.27
C GLU A 17 24.51 7.74 -9.00
N GLU A 18 23.25 8.02 -8.67
CA GLU A 18 22.77 9.37 -8.40
C GLU A 18 23.15 9.89 -7.00
N LYS A 19 23.63 9.01 -6.13
CA LYS A 19 23.89 9.27 -4.70
C LYS A 19 22.67 9.88 -4.01
N ARG A 20 21.47 9.41 -4.37
CA ARG A 20 20.19 9.88 -3.83
C ARG A 20 19.35 8.73 -3.30
N THR A 21 18.56 9.04 -2.29
CA THR A 21 17.52 8.15 -1.78
C THR A 21 16.42 8.00 -2.81
N THR A 22 15.99 6.77 -3.06
CA THR A 22 14.85 6.51 -3.95
C THR A 22 13.53 6.84 -3.24
N VAL A 23 12.53 7.26 -4.02
CA VAL A 23 11.15 7.37 -3.52
C VAL A 23 10.66 5.96 -3.14
N PRO A 24 10.03 5.76 -1.98
CA PRO A 24 9.49 4.46 -1.60
C PRO A 24 8.43 3.99 -2.60
N ILE A 25 8.41 2.69 -2.91
CA ILE A 25 7.34 2.10 -3.74
C ILE A 25 6.80 0.86 -3.06
N GLU A 26 5.56 0.51 -3.39
CA GLU A 26 4.94 -0.73 -2.94
C GLU A 26 5.42 -1.92 -3.76
N GLU A 27 5.87 -2.98 -3.08
CA GLU A 27 6.38 -4.20 -3.68
C GLU A 27 5.95 -5.42 -2.85
N LYS A 28 6.17 -6.63 -3.39
CA LYS A 28 5.91 -7.89 -2.68
C LYS A 28 7.20 -8.57 -2.24
N PHE A 29 7.30 -8.84 -0.95
CA PHE A 29 8.45 -9.54 -0.35
C PHE A 29 8.02 -10.95 0.07
N ILE A 30 8.98 -11.87 0.05
CA ILE A 30 8.81 -13.23 0.57
C ILE A 30 9.65 -13.29 1.83
N ARG A 31 9.01 -13.50 2.98
CA ARG A 31 9.68 -13.68 4.28
C ARG A 31 10.44 -15.01 4.29
N MET A 32 11.32 -15.20 5.27
CA MET A 32 12.07 -16.45 5.44
C MET A 32 11.16 -17.67 5.66
N ASP A 33 9.96 -17.46 6.22
CA ASP A 33 8.93 -18.48 6.41
C ASP A 33 8.12 -18.78 5.12
N GLY A 34 8.45 -18.12 4.01
CA GLY A 34 7.75 -18.25 2.73
C GLY A 34 6.51 -17.36 2.58
N LYS A 35 6.09 -16.64 3.62
CA LYS A 35 4.90 -15.78 3.56
C LYS A 35 5.16 -14.58 2.66
N LEU A 36 4.21 -14.32 1.77
CA LEU A 36 4.19 -13.11 0.96
C LEU A 36 3.63 -11.93 1.77
N ILE A 37 4.34 -10.81 1.77
CA ILE A 37 3.93 -9.57 2.41
C ILE A 37 3.97 -8.42 1.43
N ASP A 38 3.06 -7.47 1.61
CA ASP A 38 3.11 -6.18 0.92
C ASP A 38 4.03 -5.26 1.72
N VAL A 39 5.02 -4.67 1.05
CA VAL A 39 5.98 -3.75 1.68
C VAL A 39 6.09 -2.46 0.89
N GLU A 40 6.38 -1.39 1.60
CA GLU A 40 6.88 -0.15 1.03
C GLU A 40 8.39 -0.10 1.22
N ALA A 41 9.16 0.01 0.12
CA ALA A 41 10.61 -0.11 0.15
C ALA A 41 11.33 1.06 -0.55
N ALA A 42 12.36 1.59 0.11
CA ALA A 42 13.26 2.62 -0.40
C ALA A 42 14.73 2.20 -0.25
N ALA A 43 15.55 2.60 -1.21
CA ALA A 43 16.99 2.37 -1.21
C ALA A 43 17.72 3.68 -0.91
N LEU A 44 18.68 3.62 0.01
CA LEU A 44 19.50 4.74 0.44
C LEU A 44 20.97 4.40 0.21
N PRO A 45 21.71 5.22 -0.53
CA PRO A 45 23.14 5.03 -0.67
C PRO A 45 23.82 5.48 0.63
N ILE A 46 24.64 4.62 1.21
CA ILE A 46 25.39 4.90 2.43
C ILE A 46 26.87 4.54 2.25
N ARG A 47 27.72 5.04 3.13
CA ARG A 47 29.05 4.46 3.36
C ARG A 47 29.01 3.60 4.60
N TYR A 48 29.44 2.36 4.49
CA TYR A 48 29.56 1.43 5.60
C TYR A 48 30.98 0.88 5.64
N GLY A 49 31.71 1.10 6.74
CA GLY A 49 33.11 0.68 6.85
C GLY A 49 34.03 1.27 5.77
N GLY A 50 33.73 2.46 5.25
CA GLY A 50 34.48 3.11 4.18
C GLY A 50 34.11 2.67 2.76
N VAL A 51 33.29 1.64 2.60
CA VAL A 51 32.83 1.10 1.31
C VAL A 51 31.44 1.64 0.97
N GLN A 52 31.15 1.85 -0.32
CA GLN A 52 29.79 2.14 -0.78
C GLN A 52 28.88 0.93 -0.52
N ALA A 53 27.74 1.19 0.11
CA ALA A 53 26.72 0.19 0.39
C ALA A 53 25.33 0.79 0.22
N THR A 54 24.32 -0.07 0.08
CA THR A 54 22.91 0.35 0.02
C THR A 54 22.21 -0.09 1.29
N LYS A 55 21.60 0.86 2.00
CA LYS A 55 20.65 0.57 3.06
C LYS A 55 19.25 0.55 2.46
N VAL A 56 18.55 -0.56 2.60
CA VAL A 56 17.14 -0.66 2.20
C VAL A 56 16.27 -0.44 3.44
N LEU A 57 15.36 0.51 3.36
CA LEU A 57 14.29 0.67 4.34
C LEU A 57 13.07 -0.08 3.82
N ILE A 58 12.49 -0.93 4.66
CA ILE A 58 11.34 -1.77 4.34
C ILE A 58 10.31 -1.54 5.43
N ARG A 59 9.10 -1.15 5.04
CA ARG A 59 7.94 -1.06 5.92
C ARG A 59 6.93 -2.10 5.49
N ASP A 60 6.54 -3.00 6.38
CA ASP A 60 5.42 -3.90 6.11
C ASP A 60 4.13 -3.08 6.12
N ILE A 61 3.38 -3.15 5.02
CA ILE A 61 2.10 -2.45 4.82
C ILE A 61 0.94 -3.43 4.65
N THR A 62 1.15 -4.72 4.95
CA THR A 62 0.15 -5.77 4.77
C THR A 62 -1.12 -5.46 5.57
N GLU A 63 -0.98 -5.08 6.84
CA GLU A 63 -2.11 -4.74 7.71
C GLU A 63 -2.88 -3.52 7.19
N ARG A 64 -2.15 -2.47 6.76
CA ARG A 64 -2.74 -1.27 6.18
C ARG A 64 -3.60 -1.61 4.95
N LYS A 65 -3.05 -2.39 4.01
CA LYS A 65 -3.78 -2.78 2.78
C LYS A 65 -4.96 -3.69 3.07
N GLN A 66 -4.86 -4.56 4.08
CA GLN A 66 -5.99 -5.38 4.52
C GLN A 66 -7.12 -4.54 5.10
N ALA A 67 -6.80 -3.55 5.93
CA ALA A 67 -7.78 -2.63 6.49
C ALA A 67 -8.47 -1.79 5.39
N GLU A 68 -7.69 -1.21 4.47
CA GLU A 68 -8.22 -0.44 3.33
C GLU A 68 -9.13 -1.30 2.44
N LYS A 69 -8.74 -2.55 2.16
CA LYS A 69 -9.55 -3.48 1.39
C LYS A 69 -10.86 -3.82 2.11
N ALA A 70 -10.80 -4.11 3.40
CA ALA A 70 -11.99 -4.43 4.19
C ALA A 70 -12.95 -3.24 4.28
N LEU A 71 -12.42 -2.02 4.42
CA LEU A 71 -13.22 -0.80 4.39
C LEU A 71 -13.92 -0.64 3.04
N ARG A 72 -13.19 -0.75 1.93
CA ARG A 72 -13.75 -0.65 0.58
C ARG A 72 -14.84 -1.70 0.33
N GLU A 73 -14.61 -2.94 0.73
CA GLU A 73 -15.61 -4.02 0.60
C GLU A 73 -16.87 -3.75 1.43
N SER A 74 -16.70 -3.16 2.63
CA SER A 74 -17.83 -2.75 3.47
C SER A 74 -18.61 -1.59 2.86
N GLU A 75 -17.93 -0.58 2.31
CA GLU A 75 -18.55 0.56 1.63
C GLU A 75 -19.30 0.14 0.37
N GLU A 76 -18.69 -0.73 -0.45
CA GLU A 76 -19.34 -1.31 -1.63
C GLU A 76 -20.57 -2.11 -1.24
N ARG A 77 -20.47 -2.96 -0.20
CA ARG A 77 -21.60 -3.74 0.30
C ARG A 77 -22.73 -2.84 0.82
N TYR A 78 -22.40 -1.80 1.59
CA TYR A 78 -23.38 -0.82 2.06
C TYR A 78 -24.07 -0.14 0.87
N ARG A 79 -23.29 0.33 -0.11
CA ARG A 79 -23.80 1.02 -1.30
C ARG A 79 -24.73 0.11 -2.11
N THR A 80 -24.35 -1.16 -2.32
CA THR A 80 -25.20 -2.11 -3.02
C THR A 80 -26.53 -2.34 -2.30
N LEU A 81 -26.51 -2.52 -0.97
CA LEU A 81 -27.74 -2.72 -0.19
C LEU A 81 -28.63 -1.47 -0.18
N PHE A 82 -28.02 -0.29 -0.01
CA PHE A 82 -28.72 0.99 -0.01
C PHE A 82 -29.44 1.25 -1.34
N LEU A 83 -28.73 1.08 -2.47
CA LEU A 83 -29.29 1.32 -3.81
C LEU A 83 -30.30 0.26 -4.26
N ALA A 84 -30.20 -0.98 -3.77
CA ALA A 84 -31.08 -2.08 -4.17
C ALA A 84 -32.32 -2.22 -3.27
N ALA A 85 -32.44 -1.43 -2.20
CA ALA A 85 -33.58 -1.50 -1.29
C ALA A 85 -34.85 -0.96 -1.98
N TYR A 86 -35.96 -1.69 -1.80
CA TYR A 86 -37.28 -1.25 -2.27
C TYR A 86 -37.94 -0.25 -1.32
N ASP A 87 -37.52 -0.23 -0.05
CA ASP A 87 -37.95 0.77 0.92
C ASP A 87 -37.14 2.06 0.73
N GLY A 88 -37.78 3.21 0.95
CA GLY A 88 -37.09 4.50 0.95
C GLY A 88 -36.17 4.63 2.17
N ILE A 89 -34.87 4.70 1.95
CA ILE A 89 -33.82 4.90 2.95
C ILE A 89 -33.22 6.29 2.74
N PHE A 90 -33.18 7.09 3.80
CA PHE A 90 -32.54 8.41 3.80
C PHE A 90 -31.62 8.56 5.01
N LEU A 91 -30.48 9.22 4.79
CA LEU A 91 -29.51 9.56 5.81
C LEU A 91 -29.72 11.00 6.27
N MET A 92 -29.71 11.24 7.58
CA MET A 92 -29.85 12.58 8.16
C MET A 92 -28.73 12.88 9.15
N GLU A 93 -28.19 14.10 9.08
CA GLU A 93 -27.26 14.66 10.06
C GLU A 93 -27.80 16.01 10.55
N ALA A 94 -27.85 16.21 11.86
CA ALA A 94 -28.30 17.46 12.47
C ALA A 94 -29.62 18.02 11.86
N ASN A 95 -30.62 17.15 11.71
CA ASN A 95 -31.93 17.44 11.10
C ASN A 95 -31.90 17.84 9.60
N ARG A 96 -30.82 17.55 8.88
CA ARG A 96 -30.70 17.77 7.44
C ARG A 96 -30.54 16.44 6.71
N PHE A 97 -31.28 16.24 5.62
CA PHE A 97 -31.06 15.11 4.70
C PHE A 97 -29.67 15.23 4.04
N VAL A 98 -28.90 14.16 4.09
CA VAL A 98 -27.54 14.08 3.55
C VAL A 98 -27.48 13.17 2.33
N ASP A 99 -28.29 12.11 2.31
CA ASP A 99 -28.36 11.17 1.20
C ASP A 99 -29.70 10.43 1.20
N CYS A 100 -30.10 9.86 0.06
CA CYS A 100 -31.24 8.95 -0.05
C CYS A 100 -31.04 7.94 -1.18
N ASN A 101 -31.61 6.75 -1.04
CA ASN A 101 -31.62 5.79 -2.13
C ASN A 101 -32.63 6.23 -3.22
N PRO A 102 -32.49 5.73 -4.46
CA PRO A 102 -33.42 6.02 -5.55
C PRO A 102 -34.84 5.53 -5.26
#